data_AF-W4Q4D3-F1
#
_entry.id   AF-W4Q4D3-F1
#
_cell.length_a   1.000
_cell.length_b   1.000
_cell.length_c   1.000
_cell.angle_alpha   90.00
_cell.angle_beta   90.00
_cell.angle_gamma   90.00
#
_symmetry.space_group_name_H-M   'P 1'
#
loop_
_entity.id
_entity.type
_entity.pdbx_description
1 polymer ?
#
loop_
_entity_poly.entity_id
_entity_poly.type
_entity_poly.pdbx_seq_one_letter_code
_entity_poly.pdbx_strand_id
1 'polypeptide(L)'
;MKRETLDQYDVMTVGEANGVSIEEADMWVGEEQGAFNMVFQFEHLSLWGKDTGGHLDLPGLKGALSKWQKGLEGRGWNALFLENHDQPRSVSTWGNDGAYWKESAKALGTMFFFMQGTPFIYQGQEIGMTNVQFPSIDDYDDVSMKNYYRIQTEQGKSHEEVMRVVWEQGRDNSRTPMQWSRKKQAGFSTALNPWLGVNPNYKRINVEKQKRDKGSILSHYKKMIELRKSNDTLIYGTYDLVLEDHDHVYAYTRTLGSEQFLIIVNMFEHKTNFELPFLLEAKKVELLLISGGRGKSKTKLNPYEARVYRLKH
;
A
#
# COMPACT_ATOMS: atom_id res chain seq x y z
N MET A 1 -15.45 -23.00 18.68
CA MET A 1 -15.48 -22.10 17.49
C MET A 1 -14.51 -22.57 16.42
N LYS A 2 -13.23 -22.12 16.32
CA LYS A 2 -12.29 -22.50 15.23
C LYS A 2 -12.29 -24.00 14.90
N ARG A 3 -12.07 -24.86 15.89
CA ARG A 3 -12.04 -26.33 15.72
C ARG A 3 -13.33 -26.93 15.15
N GLU A 4 -14.47 -26.35 15.53
CA GLU A 4 -15.80 -26.86 15.17
C GLU A 4 -16.35 -26.22 13.89
N THR A 5 -15.70 -25.18 13.37
CA THR A 5 -16.16 -24.43 12.19
C THR A 5 -15.10 -24.33 11.11
N LEU A 6 -13.97 -23.66 11.37
CA LEU A 6 -12.95 -23.31 10.39
C LEU A 6 -12.02 -24.47 10.07
N ASP A 7 -11.58 -25.23 11.09
CA ASP A 7 -10.60 -26.33 10.92
C ASP A 7 -11.18 -27.55 10.17
N GLN A 8 -12.47 -27.53 9.84
CA GLN A 8 -13.14 -28.58 9.08
C GLN A 8 -12.89 -28.47 7.57
N TYR A 9 -12.22 -27.41 7.10
CA TYR A 9 -12.01 -27.12 5.69
C TYR A 9 -10.57 -26.66 5.40
N ASP A 10 -10.07 -26.98 4.21
CA ASP A 10 -8.82 -26.39 3.68
C ASP A 10 -9.11 -24.99 3.13
N VAL A 11 -9.12 -24.00 4.03
CA VAL A 11 -9.45 -22.61 3.73
C VAL A 11 -8.43 -21.67 4.37
N MET A 12 -8.23 -20.50 3.77
CA MET A 12 -7.54 -19.41 4.46
C MET A 12 -8.55 -18.49 5.13
N THR A 13 -8.21 -18.04 6.33
CA THR A 13 -9.04 -17.14 7.15
C THR A 13 -8.24 -15.90 7.51
N VAL A 14 -8.86 -14.74 7.31
CA VAL A 14 -8.30 -13.44 7.67
C VAL A 14 -9.34 -12.67 8.48
N GLY A 15 -8.98 -12.27 9.69
CA GLY A 15 -9.81 -11.43 10.54
C GLY A 15 -9.58 -9.95 10.25
N GLU A 16 -10.65 -9.18 10.08
CA GLU A 16 -10.59 -7.72 10.14
C GLU A 16 -10.74 -7.31 11.61
N ALA A 17 -9.63 -7.07 12.31
CA ALA A 17 -9.65 -6.88 13.76
C ALA A 17 -9.10 -5.51 14.14
N ASN A 18 -9.98 -4.51 14.12
CA ASN A 18 -9.65 -3.17 14.60
C ASN A 18 -9.47 -3.19 16.13
N GLY A 19 -8.37 -2.61 16.62
CA GLY A 19 -8.07 -2.51 18.04
C GLY A 19 -7.30 -3.68 18.66
N VAL A 20 -6.91 -4.69 17.87
CA VAL A 20 -6.07 -5.80 18.36
C VAL A 20 -4.64 -5.33 18.56
N SER A 21 -4.09 -5.60 19.74
CA SER A 21 -2.69 -5.32 20.04
C SER A 21 -1.78 -6.51 19.71
N ILE A 22 -0.48 -6.26 19.63
CA ILE A 22 0.50 -7.32 19.32
C ILE A 22 0.62 -8.35 20.45
N GLU A 23 0.31 -7.93 21.68
CA GLU A 23 0.26 -8.78 22.87
C GLU A 23 -0.87 -9.81 22.78
N GLU A 24 -1.98 -9.46 22.14
CA GLU A 24 -3.13 -10.34 21.93
C GLU A 24 -2.99 -11.23 20.70
N ALA A 25 -1.99 -10.99 19.85
CA ALA A 25 -1.87 -11.61 18.54
C ALA A 25 -1.83 -13.15 18.56
N ASP A 26 -1.36 -13.77 19.65
CA ASP A 26 -1.36 -15.24 19.79
C ASP A 26 -2.75 -15.85 19.64
N MET A 27 -3.72 -15.25 20.32
CA MET A 27 -5.10 -15.74 20.32
C MET A 27 -5.79 -15.47 18.98
N TRP A 28 -5.28 -14.52 18.20
CA TRP A 28 -5.82 -14.17 16.91
C TRP A 28 -5.20 -14.96 15.76
N VAL A 29 -3.87 -15.06 15.71
CA VAL A 29 -3.12 -15.56 14.55
C VAL A 29 -2.01 -16.55 14.91
N GLY A 30 -1.94 -16.99 16.17
CA GLY A 30 -1.06 -18.07 16.60
C GLY A 30 -1.36 -19.39 15.88
N GLU A 31 -0.32 -20.16 15.55
CA GLU A 31 -0.49 -21.43 14.82
C GLU A 31 -1.38 -22.43 15.60
N GLU A 32 -1.15 -22.55 16.91
CA GLU A 32 -1.89 -23.48 17.77
C GLU A 32 -3.21 -22.88 18.29
N GLN A 33 -3.17 -21.68 18.87
CA GLN A 33 -4.31 -21.08 19.58
C GLN A 33 -5.08 -20.03 18.77
N GLY A 34 -4.51 -19.54 17.67
CA GLY A 34 -5.05 -18.42 16.90
C GLY A 34 -6.35 -18.76 16.22
N ALA A 35 -7.37 -17.91 16.36
CA ALA A 35 -8.68 -18.08 15.74
C ALA A 35 -8.65 -17.99 14.20
N PHE A 36 -7.70 -17.26 13.63
CA PHE A 36 -7.54 -16.99 12.20
C PHE A 36 -6.12 -17.33 11.74
N ASN A 37 -5.90 -17.44 10.42
CA ASN A 37 -4.54 -17.60 9.88
C ASN A 37 -3.76 -16.28 9.85
N MET A 38 -4.45 -15.15 9.69
CA MET A 38 -3.86 -13.82 9.64
C MET A 38 -4.88 -12.74 10.06
N VAL A 39 -4.39 -11.54 10.32
CA VAL A 39 -5.23 -10.41 10.76
C VAL A 39 -4.86 -9.13 10.01
N PHE A 40 -5.87 -8.36 9.61
CA PHE A 40 -5.69 -6.97 9.24
C PHE A 40 -5.59 -6.12 10.50
N GLN A 41 -4.39 -5.60 10.75
CA GLN A 41 -4.15 -4.61 11.80
C GLN A 41 -4.36 -3.19 11.25
N PHE A 42 -4.83 -2.30 12.12
CA PHE A 42 -5.23 -0.94 11.78
C PHE A 42 -4.32 0.12 12.42
N GLU A 43 -3.24 -0.26 13.12
CA GLU A 43 -2.34 0.71 13.75
C GLU A 43 -1.70 1.63 12.70
N HIS A 44 -1.23 1.08 11.58
CA HIS A 44 -0.73 1.91 10.47
C HIS A 44 -1.86 2.70 9.76
N LEU A 45 -3.13 2.29 9.88
CA LEU A 45 -4.27 3.02 9.34
C LEU A 45 -4.60 4.29 10.13
N SER A 46 -4.23 4.35 11.41
CA SER A 46 -4.33 5.58 12.21
C SER A 46 -3.47 6.72 11.65
N LEU A 47 -2.43 6.38 10.87
CA LEU A 47 -1.54 7.32 10.18
C LEU A 47 -2.13 7.88 8.87
N TRP A 48 -3.31 7.41 8.44
CA TRP A 48 -4.04 7.93 7.27
C TRP A 48 -4.76 9.26 7.53
N GLY A 49 -4.60 9.79 8.75
CA GLY A 49 -4.77 11.21 9.04
C GLY A 49 -6.19 11.64 9.38
N LYS A 50 -6.40 11.96 10.66
CA LYS A 50 -7.21 13.12 11.05
C LYS A 50 -6.35 14.27 11.62
N ASP A 51 -5.15 13.98 12.13
CA ASP A 51 -4.28 14.94 12.83
C ASP A 51 -2.94 15.27 12.14
N THR A 52 -2.57 14.60 11.04
CA THR A 52 -1.26 14.79 10.35
C THR A 52 -1.29 15.80 9.20
N GLY A 53 -2.41 16.48 8.96
CA GLY A 53 -2.55 17.43 7.86
C GLY A 53 -2.42 16.80 6.46
N GLY A 54 -2.66 15.48 6.33
CA GLY A 54 -2.60 14.77 5.05
C GLY A 54 -1.18 14.40 4.60
N HIS A 55 -0.16 14.56 5.45
CA HIS A 55 1.21 14.15 5.14
C HIS A 55 1.55 12.78 5.73
N LEU A 56 2.44 12.07 5.05
CA LEU A 56 2.98 10.78 5.51
C LEU A 56 3.93 11.00 6.70
N ASP A 57 3.55 10.48 7.87
CA ASP A 57 4.45 10.29 9.01
C ASP A 57 5.32 9.04 8.80
N LEU A 58 6.48 9.21 8.18
CA LEU A 58 7.36 8.07 7.87
C LEU A 58 7.92 7.40 9.14
N PRO A 59 8.43 8.12 10.16
CA PRO A 59 8.84 7.50 11.42
C PRO A 59 7.72 6.68 12.07
N GLY A 60 6.51 7.24 12.17
CA GLY A 60 5.34 6.52 12.69
C GLY A 60 5.02 5.26 11.87
N LEU A 61 5.09 5.36 10.53
CA LEU A 61 4.84 4.22 9.64
C LEU A 61 5.89 3.11 9.83
N LYS A 62 7.18 3.45 9.92
CA LYS A 62 8.26 2.50 10.18
C LYS A 62 8.06 1.80 11.52
N GLY A 63 7.72 2.55 12.57
CA GLY A 63 7.47 2.02 13.90
C GLY A 63 6.29 1.04 13.90
N ALA A 64 5.15 1.44 13.34
CA ALA A 64 3.96 0.62 13.27
C ALA A 64 4.19 -0.67 12.47
N LEU A 65 4.73 -0.59 11.25
CA LEU A 65 4.94 -1.78 10.43
C LEU A 65 6.03 -2.69 11.02
N SER A 66 7.12 -2.14 11.55
CA SER A 66 8.20 -2.95 12.13
C SER A 66 7.78 -3.64 13.42
N LYS A 67 6.95 -2.99 14.26
CA LYS A 67 6.34 -3.62 15.45
C LYS A 67 5.57 -4.88 15.09
N TRP A 68 4.74 -4.83 14.05
CA TRP A 68 3.95 -5.99 13.59
C TRP A 68 4.78 -7.06 12.87
N GLN A 69 5.82 -6.65 12.13
CA GLN A 69 6.77 -7.60 11.54
C GLN A 69 7.50 -8.40 12.62
N LYS A 70 8.08 -7.73 13.63
CA LYS A 70 8.81 -8.40 14.71
C LYS A 70 7.90 -9.13 15.69
N GLY A 71 6.75 -8.55 16.02
CA GLY A 71 5.84 -9.11 17.00
C GLY A 71 5.12 -10.37 16.55
N LEU A 72 5.02 -10.63 15.24
CA LEU A 72 4.48 -11.89 14.70
C LEU A 72 5.57 -12.86 14.20
N GLU A 73 6.84 -12.46 14.23
CA GLU A 73 7.95 -13.29 13.76
C GLU A 73 7.98 -14.64 14.50
N GLY A 74 7.86 -15.74 13.77
CA GLY A 74 7.89 -17.10 14.32
C GLY A 74 6.64 -17.50 15.12
N ARG A 75 5.61 -16.66 15.21
CA ARG A 75 4.40 -16.94 16.01
C ARG A 75 3.08 -16.62 15.34
N GLY A 76 3.07 -15.88 14.23
CA GLY A 76 1.85 -15.55 13.52
C GLY A 76 2.11 -15.10 12.08
N TRP A 77 1.06 -14.64 11.40
CA TRP A 77 1.17 -14.22 10.00
C TRP A 77 0.46 -12.89 9.74
N ASN A 78 1.17 -11.94 9.13
CA ASN A 78 0.62 -10.63 8.78
C ASN A 78 -0.25 -10.71 7.52
N ALA A 79 -1.39 -9.99 7.52
CA ALA A 79 -2.06 -9.59 6.28
C ALA A 79 -1.56 -8.20 5.88
N LEU A 80 -0.79 -8.12 4.79
CA LEU A 80 -0.12 -6.89 4.37
C LEU A 80 -1.02 -6.16 3.38
N PHE A 81 -1.39 -4.91 3.66
CA PHE A 81 -2.21 -4.12 2.76
C PHE A 81 -1.89 -2.64 2.88
N LEU A 82 -2.47 -1.87 1.96
CA LEU A 82 -2.35 -0.42 1.96
C LEU A 82 -3.69 0.23 1.60
N GLU A 83 -4.44 -0.39 0.70
CA GLU A 83 -5.75 0.09 0.27
C GLU A 83 -6.83 -0.94 0.60
N ASN A 84 -8.04 -0.43 0.85
CA ASN A 84 -9.29 -1.19 0.88
C ASN A 84 -10.45 -0.26 0.48
N HIS A 85 -11.69 -0.71 0.67
CA HIS A 85 -12.89 0.05 0.30
C HIS A 85 -13.27 1.17 1.30
N ASP A 86 -12.57 1.27 2.43
CA ASP A 86 -12.82 2.22 3.51
C ASP A 86 -11.72 3.28 3.68
N GLN A 87 -10.61 3.14 2.95
CA GLN A 87 -9.50 4.10 2.93
C GLN A 87 -9.42 4.83 1.58
N PRO A 88 -8.92 6.08 1.53
CA PRO A 88 -8.62 6.74 0.27
C PRO A 88 -7.48 6.03 -0.50
N ARG A 89 -7.24 6.43 -1.74
CA ARG A 89 -6.22 5.82 -2.60
C ARG A 89 -4.83 6.21 -2.13
N SER A 90 -3.94 5.24 -1.95
CA SER A 90 -2.64 5.44 -1.33
C SER A 90 -1.77 6.44 -2.10
N VAL A 91 -1.86 6.44 -3.43
CA VAL A 91 -1.08 7.34 -4.29
C VAL A 91 -1.48 8.81 -4.12
N SER A 92 -2.75 9.06 -3.78
CA SER A 92 -3.27 10.41 -3.56
C SER A 92 -3.01 10.90 -2.13
N THR A 93 -2.94 9.99 -1.16
CA THR A 93 -2.77 10.34 0.26
C THR A 93 -1.32 10.34 0.72
N TRP A 94 -0.55 9.27 0.42
CA TRP A 94 0.84 9.12 0.86
C TRP A 94 1.86 9.26 -0.28
N GLY A 95 1.39 9.22 -1.52
CA GLY A 95 2.22 9.37 -2.70
C GLY A 95 2.15 10.78 -3.30
N ASN A 96 2.28 10.82 -4.62
CA ASN A 96 2.07 12.03 -5.40
C ASN A 96 1.34 11.59 -6.67
N ASP A 97 0.05 11.86 -6.77
CA ASP A 97 -0.80 11.47 -7.91
C ASP A 97 -0.74 12.45 -9.11
N GLY A 98 0.18 13.42 -9.04
CA GLY A 98 0.51 14.38 -10.08
C GLY A 98 1.78 14.01 -10.84
N ALA A 99 2.88 14.74 -10.55
CA ALA A 99 4.14 14.66 -11.29
C ALA A 99 4.83 13.29 -11.14
N TYR A 100 4.69 12.66 -9.98
CA TYR A 100 5.33 11.37 -9.65
C TYR A 100 4.31 10.24 -9.51
N TRP A 101 3.18 10.32 -10.20
CA TRP A 101 2.09 9.34 -10.11
C TRP A 101 2.55 7.89 -10.30
N LYS A 102 3.41 7.66 -11.29
CA LYS A 102 3.87 6.31 -11.62
C LYS A 102 4.91 5.81 -10.62
N GLU A 103 5.83 6.68 -10.23
CA GLU A 103 6.95 6.40 -9.34
C GLU A 103 6.45 6.15 -7.92
N SER A 104 5.60 7.04 -7.38
CA SER A 104 5.06 6.94 -6.02
C SER A 104 4.14 5.72 -5.86
N ALA A 105 3.26 5.43 -6.81
CA ALA A 105 2.41 4.23 -6.75
C ALA A 105 3.23 2.92 -6.69
N LYS A 106 4.34 2.86 -7.43
CA LYS A 106 5.27 1.71 -7.39
C LYS A 106 6.11 1.68 -6.12
N ALA A 107 6.50 2.84 -5.61
CA ALA A 107 7.25 2.98 -4.37
C ALA A 107 6.43 2.44 -3.19
N LEU A 108 5.19 2.93 -3.05
CA LEU A 108 4.22 2.47 -2.06
C LEU A 108 3.98 0.97 -2.17
N GLY A 109 3.75 0.45 -3.38
CA GLY A 109 3.61 -0.99 -3.61
C GLY A 109 4.83 -1.79 -3.16
N THR A 110 6.04 -1.35 -3.54
CA THR A 110 7.30 -2.05 -3.19
C THR A 110 7.58 -2.02 -1.69
N MET A 111 7.20 -0.93 -1.02
CA MET A 111 7.43 -0.72 0.41
C MET A 111 6.78 -1.82 1.25
N PHE A 112 5.49 -2.14 1.02
CA PHE A 112 4.78 -3.14 1.85
C PHE A 112 4.83 -4.57 1.30
N PHE A 113 4.89 -4.74 -0.03
CA PHE A 113 4.60 -6.04 -0.67
C PHE A 113 5.58 -7.17 -0.33
N PHE A 114 6.83 -6.81 0.01
CA PHE A 114 7.90 -7.75 0.34
C PHE A 114 8.18 -7.86 1.84
N MET A 115 7.30 -7.36 2.70
CA MET A 115 7.32 -7.68 4.12
C MET A 115 6.91 -9.15 4.35
N GLN A 116 7.19 -9.70 5.53
CA GLN A 116 6.77 -11.04 5.91
C GLN A 116 5.25 -11.05 6.15
N GLY A 117 4.52 -11.86 5.40
CA GLY A 117 3.06 -11.91 5.43
C GLY A 117 2.45 -12.12 4.04
N THR A 118 1.12 -12.07 3.95
CA THR A 118 0.37 -12.22 2.70
C THR A 118 -0.05 -10.84 2.17
N PRO A 119 0.44 -10.38 1.01
CA PRO A 119 0.05 -9.10 0.45
C PRO A 119 -1.34 -9.14 -0.21
N PHE A 120 -2.16 -8.16 0.12
CA PHE A 120 -3.45 -7.85 -0.48
C PHE A 120 -3.31 -6.62 -1.38
N ILE A 121 -3.88 -6.72 -2.58
CA ILE A 121 -3.95 -5.63 -3.55
C ILE A 121 -5.42 -5.30 -3.76
N TYR A 122 -5.81 -4.05 -3.50
CA TYR A 122 -7.18 -3.63 -3.72
C TYR A 122 -7.40 -3.21 -5.18
N GLN A 123 -8.62 -3.42 -5.70
CA GLN A 123 -8.92 -3.16 -7.10
C GLN A 123 -8.62 -1.72 -7.50
N GLY A 124 -7.78 -1.53 -8.52
CA GLY A 124 -7.36 -0.21 -8.98
C GLY A 124 -6.00 0.24 -8.44
N GLN A 125 -5.54 -0.32 -7.32
CA GLN A 125 -4.22 -0.03 -6.75
C GLN A 125 -3.11 -0.40 -7.73
N GLU A 126 -3.27 -1.52 -8.45
CA GLU A 126 -2.30 -2.04 -9.41
C GLU A 126 -2.21 -1.20 -10.69
N ILE A 127 -3.19 -0.32 -10.94
CA ILE A 127 -3.12 0.68 -12.01
C ILE A 127 -2.94 2.09 -11.45
N GLY A 128 -2.73 2.27 -10.15
CA GLY A 128 -2.60 3.58 -9.51
C GLY A 128 -3.84 4.45 -9.70
N MET A 129 -5.04 3.90 -9.47
CA MET A 129 -6.24 4.74 -9.35
C MET A 129 -6.04 5.76 -8.22
N THR A 130 -6.64 6.94 -8.40
CA THR A 130 -6.46 8.10 -7.53
C THR A 130 -7.78 8.45 -6.86
N ASN A 131 -7.73 9.29 -5.83
CA ASN A 131 -8.91 9.97 -5.30
C ASN A 131 -9.66 10.71 -6.41
N VAL A 132 -10.95 10.96 -6.17
CA VAL A 132 -11.85 11.66 -7.08
C VAL A 132 -12.32 12.96 -6.44
N GLN A 133 -12.56 13.96 -7.28
CA GLN A 133 -13.04 15.27 -6.85
C GLN A 133 -14.33 15.60 -7.59
N PHE A 134 -15.42 14.90 -7.26
CA PHE A 134 -16.73 15.31 -7.75
C PHE A 134 -17.15 16.63 -7.08
N PRO A 135 -17.80 17.53 -7.83
CA PRO A 135 -18.09 18.88 -7.36
C PRO A 135 -19.25 18.91 -6.36
N SER A 136 -20.24 18.01 -6.45
CA SER A 136 -21.37 17.99 -5.52
C SER A 136 -21.23 16.89 -4.50
N ILE A 137 -21.70 17.13 -3.27
CA ILE A 137 -21.90 16.08 -2.26
C ILE A 137 -22.93 15.03 -2.73
N ASP A 138 -23.84 15.41 -3.63
CA ASP A 138 -24.85 14.51 -4.19
C ASP A 138 -24.25 13.47 -5.15
N ASP A 139 -23.03 13.72 -5.66
CA ASP A 139 -22.30 12.78 -6.51
C ASP A 139 -21.56 11.70 -5.69
N TYR A 140 -21.59 11.81 -4.35
CA TYR A 140 -21.07 10.81 -3.41
C TYR A 140 -22.21 9.93 -2.90
N ASP A 141 -21.88 8.78 -2.34
CA ASP A 141 -22.84 7.82 -1.77
C ASP A 141 -22.58 7.49 -0.29
N ASP A 142 -21.37 7.74 0.22
CA ASP A 142 -21.02 7.49 1.61
C ASP A 142 -21.86 8.34 2.59
N VAL A 143 -22.73 7.64 3.32
CA VAL A 143 -23.60 8.22 4.36
C VAL A 143 -22.81 8.99 5.42
N SER A 144 -21.60 8.55 5.76
CA SER A 144 -20.75 9.25 6.74
C SER A 144 -20.34 10.63 6.22
N MET A 145 -19.89 10.71 4.97
CA MET A 145 -19.48 11.98 4.35
C MET A 145 -20.66 12.89 4.05
N LYS A 146 -21.81 12.35 3.66
CA LYS A 146 -23.06 13.12 3.53
C LYS A 146 -23.50 13.74 4.85
N ASN A 147 -23.45 12.96 5.95
CA ASN A 147 -23.76 13.47 7.28
C ASN A 147 -22.74 14.51 7.75
N TYR A 148 -21.44 14.27 7.54
CA TYR A 148 -20.39 15.25 7.83
C TYR A 148 -20.65 16.56 7.09
N TYR A 149 -20.96 16.48 5.78
CA TYR A 149 -21.23 17.64 4.97
C TYR A 149 -22.39 18.47 5.51
N ARG A 150 -23.52 17.82 5.81
CA ARG A 150 -24.68 18.48 6.40
C ARG A 150 -24.35 19.16 7.73
N ILE A 151 -23.72 18.45 8.67
CA ILE A 151 -23.41 18.98 10.00
C ILE A 151 -22.46 20.18 9.91
N GLN A 152 -21.42 20.10 9.07
CA GLN A 152 -20.43 21.17 8.95
C GLN A 152 -20.98 22.41 8.25
N THR A 153 -21.83 22.23 7.24
CA THR A 153 -22.50 23.35 6.56
C THR A 153 -23.54 24.03 7.45
N GLU A 154 -24.28 23.27 8.26
CA GLU A 154 -25.17 23.80 9.32
C GLU A 154 -24.39 24.59 10.39
N GLN A 155 -23.12 24.24 10.64
CA GLN A 155 -22.20 24.97 11.51
C GLN A 155 -21.56 26.20 10.84
N GLY A 156 -21.92 26.53 9.60
CA GLY A 156 -21.46 27.71 8.90
C GLY A 156 -20.17 27.54 8.09
N LYS A 157 -19.64 26.31 7.96
CA LYS A 157 -18.52 26.07 7.04
C LYS A 157 -18.98 26.16 5.58
N SER A 158 -18.12 26.69 4.72
CA SER A 158 -18.40 26.77 3.29
C SER A 158 -18.38 25.39 2.62
N HIS A 159 -19.09 25.28 1.50
CA HIS A 159 -19.04 24.09 0.64
C HIS A 159 -17.59 23.66 0.33
N GLU A 160 -16.73 24.62 -0.03
CA GLU A 160 -15.35 24.36 -0.44
C GLU A 160 -14.49 23.79 0.70
N GLU A 161 -14.64 24.33 1.92
CA GLU A 161 -13.93 23.83 3.10
C GLU A 161 -14.33 22.39 3.43
N VAL A 162 -15.63 22.09 3.34
CA VAL A 162 -16.17 20.78 3.66
C VAL A 162 -15.82 19.76 2.57
N MET A 163 -15.94 20.13 1.29
CA MET A 163 -15.61 19.24 0.17
C MET A 163 -14.13 18.90 0.12
N ARG A 164 -13.23 19.77 0.59
CA ARG A 164 -11.80 19.45 0.70
C ARG A 164 -11.56 18.22 1.59
N VAL A 165 -12.27 18.14 2.71
CA VAL A 165 -12.23 16.96 3.60
C VAL A 165 -12.82 15.73 2.92
N VAL A 166 -13.93 15.88 2.19
CA VAL A 166 -14.55 14.77 1.43
C VAL A 166 -13.59 14.22 0.37
N TRP A 167 -12.90 15.08 -0.37
CA TRP A 167 -11.94 14.70 -1.41
C TRP A 167 -10.70 14.02 -0.84
N GLU A 168 -10.25 14.42 0.34
CA GLU A 168 -9.05 13.88 0.99
C GLU A 168 -9.35 12.57 1.74
N GLN A 169 -10.47 12.49 2.47
CA GLN A 169 -10.73 11.45 3.47
C GLN A 169 -11.94 10.56 3.14
N GLY A 170 -12.73 10.90 2.13
CA GLY A 170 -13.94 10.16 1.78
C GLY A 170 -13.65 8.73 1.33
N ARG A 171 -14.43 7.76 1.84
CA ARG A 171 -14.30 6.33 1.49
C ARG A 171 -14.63 6.06 0.02
N ASP A 172 -15.52 6.88 -0.56
CA ASP A 172 -15.92 6.77 -1.96
C ASP A 172 -14.77 6.99 -2.95
N ASN A 173 -13.67 7.62 -2.53
CA ASN A 173 -12.44 7.70 -3.31
C ASN A 173 -11.95 6.33 -3.81
N SER A 174 -12.14 5.29 -2.99
CA SER A 174 -11.76 3.91 -3.31
C SER A 174 -12.92 3.05 -3.83
N ARG A 175 -14.11 3.63 -3.99
CA ARG A 175 -15.32 2.92 -4.45
C ARG A 175 -15.74 3.30 -5.87
N THR A 176 -15.12 4.33 -6.46
CA THR A 176 -15.34 4.67 -7.88
C THR A 176 -15.11 3.47 -8.78
N PRO A 177 -15.88 3.33 -9.89
CA PRO A 177 -15.80 2.15 -10.73
C PRO A 177 -14.40 1.88 -11.30
N MET A 178 -14.06 0.60 -11.41
CA MET A 178 -12.78 0.14 -11.95
C MET A 178 -12.56 0.63 -13.39
N GLN A 179 -11.36 1.14 -13.68
CA GLN A 179 -11.05 1.79 -14.96
C GLN A 179 -10.47 0.82 -15.98
N TRP A 180 -11.33 0.06 -16.67
CA TRP A 180 -10.88 -0.99 -17.60
C TRP A 180 -10.25 -0.47 -18.89
N SER A 181 -10.79 0.60 -19.47
CA SER A 181 -10.42 1.10 -20.80
C SER A 181 -10.74 2.59 -20.97
N ARG A 182 -10.54 3.12 -22.18
CA ARG A 182 -10.94 4.50 -22.56
C ARG A 182 -12.39 4.62 -23.03
N LYS A 183 -13.16 3.53 -23.05
CA LYS A 183 -14.56 3.53 -23.48
C LYS A 183 -15.42 4.29 -22.48
N LYS A 184 -16.68 4.58 -22.84
CA LYS A 184 -17.68 5.18 -21.96
C LYS A 184 -17.72 4.45 -20.61
N GLN A 185 -17.82 5.22 -19.52
CA GLN A 185 -17.74 4.72 -18.14
C GLN A 185 -16.50 3.84 -17.87
N ALA A 186 -15.36 4.17 -18.49
CA ALA A 186 -14.14 3.38 -18.48
C ALA A 186 -14.31 1.91 -18.94
N GLY A 187 -15.42 1.55 -19.60
CA GLY A 187 -15.77 0.17 -19.90
C GLY A 187 -16.27 -0.65 -18.70
N PHE A 188 -16.59 -0.01 -17.57
CA PHE A 188 -17.19 -0.65 -16.40
C PHE A 188 -18.65 -1.05 -16.62
N SER A 189 -19.43 -0.20 -17.26
CA SER A 189 -20.86 -0.44 -17.50
C SER A 189 -21.30 0.11 -18.86
N THR A 190 -22.32 -0.52 -19.44
CA THR A 190 -23.03 -0.02 -20.63
C THR A 190 -24.12 0.99 -20.29
N ALA A 191 -24.54 1.05 -19.02
CA ALA A 191 -25.50 2.03 -18.54
C ALA A 191 -24.98 3.46 -18.69
N LEU A 192 -25.89 4.42 -18.81
CA LEU A 192 -25.51 5.84 -18.88
C LEU A 192 -24.83 6.29 -17.59
N ASN A 193 -25.41 5.92 -16.44
CA ASN A 193 -24.93 6.31 -15.11
C ASN A 193 -24.67 5.03 -14.28
N PRO A 194 -23.42 4.73 -13.89
CA PRO A 194 -23.14 3.75 -12.85
C PRO A 194 -23.63 4.27 -11.49
N TRP A 195 -23.70 3.37 -10.50
CA TRP A 195 -24.18 3.70 -9.14
C TRP A 195 -23.37 4.83 -8.47
N LEU A 196 -22.07 4.91 -8.79
CA LEU A 196 -21.16 6.00 -8.44
C LEU A 196 -20.41 6.45 -9.69
N GLY A 197 -20.14 7.75 -9.81
CA GLY A 197 -19.43 8.33 -10.96
C GLY A 197 -18.05 7.70 -11.21
N VAL A 198 -17.65 7.64 -12.49
CA VAL A 198 -16.29 7.22 -12.88
C VAL A 198 -15.33 8.40 -12.75
N ASN A 199 -14.15 8.17 -12.17
CA ASN A 199 -13.13 9.20 -12.07
C ASN A 199 -12.75 9.70 -13.49
N PRO A 200 -12.84 11.02 -13.78
CA PRO A 200 -12.62 11.57 -15.12
C PRO A 200 -11.25 11.23 -15.75
N ASN A 201 -10.27 10.86 -14.91
CA ASN A 201 -8.92 10.52 -15.37
C ASN A 201 -8.80 9.14 -16.05
N TYR A 202 -9.88 8.35 -16.16
CA TYR A 202 -9.88 7.02 -16.77
C TYR A 202 -9.31 6.97 -18.20
N LYS A 203 -9.39 8.08 -18.94
CA LYS A 203 -8.77 8.20 -20.28
C LYS A 203 -7.24 8.07 -20.23
N ARG A 204 -6.61 8.48 -19.12
CA ARG A 204 -5.17 8.41 -18.85
C ARG A 204 -4.79 7.16 -18.06
N ILE A 205 -5.61 6.78 -17.07
CA ILE A 205 -5.38 5.68 -16.13
C ILE A 205 -6.37 4.57 -16.42
N ASN A 206 -5.96 3.49 -17.09
CA ASN A 206 -6.81 2.32 -17.29
C ASN A 206 -6.00 1.05 -17.56
N VAL A 207 -6.64 -0.09 -17.32
CA VAL A 207 -6.05 -1.42 -17.50
C VAL A 207 -5.57 -1.65 -18.93
N GLU A 208 -6.39 -1.33 -19.94
CA GLU A 208 -6.05 -1.56 -21.36
C GLU A 208 -4.72 -0.88 -21.74
N LYS A 209 -4.54 0.38 -21.36
CA LYS A 209 -3.31 1.13 -21.60
C LYS A 209 -2.13 0.52 -20.84
N GLN A 210 -2.30 0.21 -19.56
CA GLN A 210 -1.20 -0.29 -18.73
C GLN A 210 -0.77 -1.73 -19.06
N LYS A 211 -1.68 -2.57 -19.59
CA LYS A 211 -1.35 -3.91 -20.09
C LYS A 211 -0.35 -3.87 -21.25
N ARG A 212 -0.32 -2.81 -22.04
CA ARG A 212 0.58 -2.64 -23.20
C ARG A 212 1.91 -1.96 -22.84
N ASP A 213 2.00 -1.34 -21.66
CA ASP A 213 3.20 -0.65 -21.18
C ASP A 213 3.98 -1.52 -20.18
N LYS A 214 5.15 -2.03 -20.58
CA LYS A 214 6.05 -2.83 -19.72
C LYS A 214 6.60 -2.04 -18.53
N GLY A 215 6.59 -0.72 -18.60
CA GLY A 215 7.00 0.17 -17.52
C GLY A 215 5.85 0.59 -16.60
N SER A 216 4.62 0.12 -16.84
CA SER A 216 3.40 0.52 -16.10
C SER A 216 3.41 0.13 -14.63
N ILE A 217 2.47 0.68 -13.85
CA ILE A 217 2.26 0.28 -12.45
C ILE A 217 1.79 -1.19 -12.43
N LEU A 218 0.89 -1.56 -13.34
CA LEU A 218 0.40 -2.94 -13.47
C LEU A 218 1.54 -3.93 -13.74
N SER A 219 2.44 -3.58 -14.66
CA SER A 219 3.61 -4.40 -14.96
C SER A 219 4.56 -4.51 -13.76
N HIS A 220 4.65 -3.47 -12.92
CA HIS A 220 5.44 -3.48 -11.69
C HIS A 220 4.87 -4.45 -10.65
N TYR A 221 3.56 -4.38 -10.37
CA TYR A 221 2.89 -5.33 -9.47
C TYR A 221 3.02 -6.78 -9.94
N LYS A 222 2.89 -7.04 -11.25
CA LYS A 222 3.14 -8.38 -11.81
C LYS A 222 4.55 -8.89 -11.54
N LYS A 223 5.57 -8.04 -11.71
CA LYS A 223 6.96 -8.38 -11.37
C LYS A 223 7.15 -8.62 -9.89
N MET A 224 6.50 -7.85 -9.01
CA MET A 224 6.56 -8.08 -7.57
C MET A 224 5.99 -9.45 -7.19
N ILE A 225 4.84 -9.81 -7.75
CA ILE A 225 4.21 -11.12 -7.55
C ILE A 225 5.14 -12.25 -8.03
N GLU A 226 5.71 -12.12 -9.24
CA GLU A 226 6.65 -13.10 -9.80
C GLU A 226 7.91 -13.25 -8.94
N LEU A 227 8.50 -12.14 -8.50
CA LEU A 227 9.67 -12.14 -7.62
C LEU A 227 9.34 -12.82 -6.29
N ARG A 228 8.22 -12.48 -5.65
CA ARG A 228 7.81 -13.11 -4.40
C ARG A 228 7.57 -14.62 -4.58
N LYS A 229 6.92 -15.04 -5.66
CA LYS A 229 6.62 -16.46 -5.94
C LYS A 229 7.86 -17.31 -6.24
N SER A 230 8.92 -16.69 -6.76
CA SER A 230 10.15 -17.39 -7.17
C SER A 230 11.26 -17.35 -6.12
N ASN A 231 11.03 -16.73 -4.95
CA ASN A 231 12.06 -16.57 -3.91
C ASN A 231 11.47 -16.74 -2.52
N ASP A 232 11.74 -17.89 -1.90
CA ASP A 232 11.25 -18.23 -0.55
C ASP A 232 11.70 -17.22 0.51
N THR A 233 12.87 -16.59 0.36
CA THR A 233 13.36 -15.53 1.24
C THR A 233 12.39 -14.32 1.31
N LEU A 234 11.71 -13.99 0.19
CA LEU A 234 10.70 -12.92 0.17
C LEU A 234 9.35 -13.34 0.75
N ILE A 235 9.16 -14.64 1.03
CA ILE A 235 7.97 -15.18 1.69
C ILE A 235 8.27 -15.36 3.18
N TYR A 236 9.27 -16.18 3.51
CA TYR A 236 9.53 -16.70 4.86
C TYR A 236 10.68 -16.02 5.59
N GLY A 237 11.55 -15.27 4.90
CA GLY A 237 12.72 -14.67 5.53
C GLY A 237 12.38 -13.68 6.65
N THR A 238 13.26 -13.57 7.64
CA THR A 238 13.12 -12.60 8.75
C THR A 238 13.14 -11.18 8.20
N TYR A 239 12.36 -10.28 8.78
CA TYR A 239 12.35 -8.86 8.43
C TYR A 239 13.24 -8.08 9.39
N ASP A 240 14.14 -7.24 8.90
CA ASP A 240 14.94 -6.35 9.74
C ASP A 240 14.95 -4.92 9.16
N LEU A 241 14.48 -3.95 9.93
CA LEU A 241 14.49 -2.54 9.55
C LEU A 241 15.93 -2.04 9.47
N VAL A 242 16.24 -1.26 8.44
CA VAL A 242 17.52 -0.52 8.33
C VAL A 242 17.23 0.93 7.99
N LEU A 243 18.17 1.84 8.31
CA LEU A 243 17.93 3.28 8.19
C LEU A 243 16.70 3.74 8.98
N GLU A 244 16.54 3.25 10.21
CA GLU A 244 15.39 3.55 11.08
C GLU A 244 15.17 5.06 11.21
N ASP A 245 16.22 5.81 11.57
CA ASP A 245 16.17 7.25 11.77
C ASP A 245 16.16 8.09 10.48
N HIS A 246 16.15 7.46 9.30
CA HIS A 246 16.21 8.21 8.04
C HIS A 246 14.85 8.81 7.66
N ASP A 247 14.75 10.14 7.62
CA ASP A 247 13.49 10.87 7.42
C ASP A 247 12.76 10.61 6.09
N HIS A 248 13.49 10.25 5.04
CA HIS A 248 12.94 10.06 3.70
C HIS A 248 12.93 8.62 3.16
N VAL A 249 13.67 7.70 3.78
CA VAL A 249 13.94 6.37 3.23
C VAL A 249 13.36 5.31 4.14
N TYR A 250 12.48 4.47 3.59
CA TYR A 250 12.10 3.20 4.20
C TYR A 250 12.98 2.11 3.61
N ALA A 251 13.80 1.47 4.43
CA ALA A 251 14.59 0.32 4.01
C ALA A 251 14.50 -0.84 5.00
N TYR A 252 14.54 -2.06 4.50
CA TYR A 252 14.58 -3.26 5.33
C TYR A 252 15.22 -4.42 4.56
N THR A 253 15.71 -5.40 5.31
CA THR A 253 16.19 -6.66 4.73
C THR A 253 15.19 -7.79 4.94
N ARG A 254 15.25 -8.79 4.05
CA ARG A 254 14.62 -10.09 4.21
C ARG A 254 15.68 -11.16 4.18
N THR A 255 15.82 -11.96 5.23
CA THR A 255 16.93 -12.93 5.38
C THR A 255 16.43 -14.35 5.60
N LEU A 256 16.91 -15.31 4.82
CA LEU A 256 16.61 -16.74 5.00
C LEU A 256 17.86 -17.57 4.71
N GLY A 257 18.39 -18.22 5.74
CA GLY A 257 19.67 -18.93 5.64
C GLY A 257 20.79 -17.98 5.20
N SER A 258 21.44 -18.28 4.08
CA SER A 258 22.50 -17.45 3.50
C SER A 258 22.01 -16.42 2.46
N GLU A 259 20.72 -16.43 2.10
CA GLU A 259 20.17 -15.49 1.11
C GLU A 259 19.56 -14.27 1.82
N GLN A 260 19.86 -13.08 1.29
CA GLN A 260 19.34 -11.83 1.81
C GLN A 260 18.87 -10.92 0.68
N PHE A 261 17.74 -10.26 0.90
CA PHE A 261 17.24 -9.20 0.03
C PHE A 261 17.27 -7.87 0.78
N LEU A 262 17.53 -6.79 0.06
CA LEU A 262 17.39 -5.42 0.55
C LEU A 262 16.28 -4.75 -0.26
N ILE A 263 15.26 -4.29 0.45
CA ILE A 263 14.20 -3.44 -0.09
C ILE A 263 14.50 -2.03 0.40
N ILE A 264 14.58 -1.07 -0.52
CA ILE A 264 14.85 0.33 -0.19
C ILE A 264 13.96 1.23 -1.02
N VAL A 265 13.28 2.16 -0.37
CA VAL A 265 12.28 3.04 -0.97
C VAL A 265 12.46 4.46 -0.47
N ASN A 266 12.65 5.40 -1.39
CA ASN A 266 12.47 6.81 -1.11
C ASN A 266 10.97 7.11 -1.08
N MET A 267 10.46 7.66 0.02
CA MET A 267 9.03 7.89 0.23
C MET A 267 8.58 9.31 -0.14
N PHE A 268 9.48 10.13 -0.70
CA PHE A 268 9.23 11.55 -0.96
C PHE A 268 9.72 12.00 -2.34
N GLU A 269 9.37 13.24 -2.70
CA GLU A 269 9.60 13.83 -4.03
C GLU A 269 10.98 14.49 -4.24
N HIS A 270 11.90 14.31 -3.29
CA HIS A 270 13.25 14.85 -3.34
C HIS A 270 14.28 13.76 -3.61
N LYS A 271 15.42 14.13 -4.20
CA LYS A 271 16.57 13.22 -4.30
C LYS A 271 17.17 13.03 -2.91
N THR A 272 17.47 11.79 -2.56
CA THR A 272 17.89 11.44 -1.21
C THR A 272 19.17 10.62 -1.25
N ASN A 273 20.14 10.98 -0.41
CA ASN A 273 21.33 10.16 -0.18
C ASN A 273 21.05 9.17 0.94
N PHE A 274 21.65 7.99 0.89
CA PHE A 274 21.62 7.01 1.97
C PHE A 274 22.95 6.27 2.06
N GLU A 275 23.25 5.73 3.24
CA GLU A 275 24.48 4.98 3.49
C GLU A 275 24.15 3.61 4.08
N LEU A 276 24.51 2.56 3.37
CA LEU A 276 24.40 1.18 3.84
C LEU A 276 25.74 0.48 3.60
N PRO A 277 26.68 0.51 4.57
CA PRO A 277 28.02 -0.05 4.39
C PRO A 277 28.01 -1.50 3.88
N PHE A 278 27.12 -2.35 4.41
CA PHE A 278 27.00 -3.75 3.97
C PHE A 278 26.62 -3.90 2.48
N LEU A 279 25.96 -2.92 1.86
CA LEU A 279 25.63 -2.93 0.43
C LEU A 279 26.87 -2.68 -0.44
N LEU A 280 27.86 -1.96 0.11
CA LEU A 280 29.15 -1.73 -0.52
C LEU A 280 30.10 -2.91 -0.31
N GLU A 281 29.99 -3.58 0.82
CA GLU A 281 30.84 -4.72 1.22
C GLU A 281 30.36 -6.08 0.67
N ALA A 282 29.09 -6.21 0.30
CA ALA A 282 28.54 -7.46 -0.24
C ALA A 282 29.29 -7.95 -1.49
N LYS A 283 29.68 -9.24 -1.50
CA LYS A 283 30.43 -9.86 -2.61
C LYS A 283 29.69 -9.77 -3.94
N LYS A 284 28.37 -9.91 -3.92
CA LYS A 284 27.51 -9.72 -5.10
C LYS A 284 26.22 -8.98 -4.72
N VAL A 285 25.90 -7.96 -5.51
CA VAL A 285 24.66 -7.18 -5.41
C VAL A 285 23.95 -7.22 -6.75
N GLU A 286 22.75 -7.81 -6.78
CA GLU A 286 21.93 -7.95 -7.99
C GLU A 286 20.65 -7.13 -7.86
N LEU A 287 20.43 -6.16 -8.75
CA LEU A 287 19.20 -5.36 -8.79
C LEU A 287 18.09 -6.11 -9.53
N LEU A 288 17.04 -6.49 -8.81
CA LEU A 288 15.94 -7.30 -9.34
C LEU A 288 14.72 -6.46 -9.75
N LEU A 289 14.48 -5.35 -9.05
CA LEU A 289 13.35 -4.46 -9.30
C LEU A 289 13.74 -3.01 -9.06
N ILE A 290 13.22 -2.11 -9.90
CA ILE A 290 13.36 -0.65 -9.76
C ILE A 290 12.07 0.03 -10.21
N SER A 291 11.56 1.00 -9.42
CA SER A 291 10.31 1.70 -9.75
C SER A 291 10.47 2.73 -10.88
N GLY A 292 11.66 3.35 -10.98
CA GLY A 292 12.00 4.44 -11.92
C GLY A 292 13.00 4.05 -13.03
N GLY A 293 13.63 5.07 -13.62
CA GLY A 293 14.66 4.91 -14.67
C GLY A 293 15.96 4.24 -14.21
N ARG A 294 17.02 4.28 -15.04
CA ARG A 294 18.29 3.59 -14.75
C ARG A 294 19.11 4.31 -13.65
N GLY A 295 18.69 4.23 -12.40
CA GLY A 295 19.47 4.65 -11.24
C GLY A 295 20.45 3.57 -10.80
N LYS A 296 21.74 3.69 -11.17
CA LYS A 296 22.81 2.75 -10.74
C LYS A 296 23.55 3.18 -9.47
N SER A 297 23.23 4.35 -8.91
CA SER A 297 23.94 4.86 -7.73
C SER A 297 23.60 3.99 -6.52
N LYS A 298 24.62 3.43 -5.86
CA LYS A 298 24.44 2.66 -4.62
C LYS A 298 24.18 3.53 -3.38
N THR A 299 24.20 4.86 -3.51
CA THR A 299 24.13 5.79 -2.38
C THR A 299 23.09 6.90 -2.57
N LYS A 300 22.40 6.93 -3.72
CA LYS A 300 21.40 7.97 -4.03
C LYS A 300 20.14 7.36 -4.62
N LEU A 301 18.99 7.90 -4.22
CA LEU A 301 17.66 7.60 -4.73
C LEU A 301 17.07 8.85 -5.39
N ASN A 302 16.43 8.66 -6.54
CA ASN A 302 15.56 9.66 -7.14
C ASN A 302 14.24 9.77 -6.35
N PRO A 303 13.45 10.84 -6.59
CA PRO A 303 12.10 10.97 -6.05
C PRO A 303 11.29 9.69 -6.23
N TYR A 304 10.70 9.18 -5.14
CA TYR A 304 9.92 7.94 -5.14
C TYR A 304 10.61 6.70 -5.76
N GLU A 305 11.94 6.66 -5.75
CA GLU A 305 12.67 5.51 -6.26
C GLU A 305 12.65 4.36 -5.24
N ALA A 306 12.16 3.21 -5.67
CA ALA A 306 12.21 1.95 -4.96
C ALA A 306 13.12 0.97 -5.69
N ARG A 307 13.90 0.21 -4.92
CA ARG A 307 14.80 -0.82 -5.43
C ARG A 307 14.73 -2.07 -4.58
N VAL A 308 14.84 -3.21 -5.24
CA VAL A 308 14.96 -4.52 -4.58
C VAL A 308 16.26 -5.16 -5.05
N TYR A 309 17.16 -5.39 -4.11
CA TYR A 309 18.43 -6.06 -4.35
C TYR A 309 18.42 -7.46 -3.75
N ARG A 310 19.11 -8.39 -4.41
CA ARG A 310 19.57 -9.64 -3.80
C ARG A 310 21.04 -9.49 -3.44
N LEU A 311 21.38 -9.84 -2.22
CA LEU A 311 22.73 -9.81 -1.66
C LEU A 311 23.23 -11.24 -1.52
N LYS A 312 24.47 -11.49 -1.95
CA LYS A 312 25.19 -12.73 -1.62
C LYS A 312 26.44 -12.39 -0.84
N HIS A 313 26.53 -12.99 0.35
CA HIS A 313 27.66 -12.89 1.27
C HIS A 313 28.68 -14.01 1.02
#